data_AF-A0A2S4PMG5-F1
#
_entry.id   AF-A0A2S4PMG5-F1
#
_cell.length_a   1.000
_cell.length_b   1.000
_cell.length_c   1.000
_cell.angle_alpha   90.00
_cell.angle_beta   90.00
_cell.angle_gamma   90.00
#
_symmetry.space_group_name_H-M   'P 1'
#
loop_
_entity.id
_entity.type
_entity.pdbx_description
1 polymer ?
#
loop_
_entity_poly.entity_id
_entity_poly.type
_entity_poly.pdbx_seq_one_letter_code
_entity_poly.pdbx_strand_id
1 'polypeptide(L)'
;MRPWLSVSQDNPPAHAAANTMEEMNQRLIQPIFWLPNSPDLNPIEAVCDKMKDHIQHHYLNLGSGRQRTQNVLRSIVWDSVFSEDLVRLIK
;
A
#
# COMPACT_ATOMS: atom_id res chain seq x y z
N MET A 1 -8.01 -15.16 16.51
CA MET A 1 -8.19 -14.80 15.08
C MET A 1 -9.41 -13.90 14.95
N ARG A 2 -9.43 -12.99 13.96
CA ARG A 2 -10.49 -11.98 13.78
C ARG A 2 -11.36 -12.34 12.56
N PRO A 3 -12.51 -13.04 12.71
CA PRO A 3 -13.34 -13.51 11.59
C PRO A 3 -13.98 -12.42 10.73
N TRP A 4 -13.72 -11.15 11.04
CA TRP A 4 -14.20 -9.96 10.33
C TRP A 4 -13.08 -9.23 9.55
N LEU A 5 -11.90 -9.85 9.41
CA LEU A 5 -10.80 -9.21 8.69
C LEU A 5 -11.00 -9.38 7.17
N SER A 6 -11.19 -8.27 6.49
CA SER A 6 -11.22 -8.20 5.03
C SER A 6 -9.96 -7.55 4.48
N VAL A 7 -9.56 -7.91 3.26
CA VAL A 7 -8.43 -7.31 2.56
C VAL A 7 -8.89 -6.64 1.27
N SER A 8 -8.49 -5.38 1.10
CA SER A 8 -8.62 -4.65 -0.17
C SER A 8 -7.24 -4.62 -0.82
N GLN A 9 -7.12 -5.22 -2.01
CA GLN A 9 -5.89 -5.25 -2.82
C GLN A 9 -6.30 -5.26 -4.29
N ASP A 10 -5.39 -4.83 -5.17
CA ASP A 10 -5.59 -4.95 -6.60
C ASP A 10 -5.58 -6.43 -7.05
N ASN A 11 -5.90 -6.68 -8.33
CA ASN A 11 -6.08 -8.04 -8.85
C ASN A 11 -5.03 -8.48 -9.92
N PRO A 12 -3.72 -8.24 -9.74
CA PRO A 12 -2.71 -8.83 -10.61
C PRO A 12 -2.68 -10.35 -10.42
N PRO A 13 -2.12 -11.11 -11.39
CA PRO A 13 -2.15 -12.58 -11.37
C PRO A 13 -1.62 -13.22 -10.09
N ALA A 14 -0.64 -12.60 -9.43
CA ALA A 14 -0.08 -13.09 -8.16
C ALA A 14 -1.06 -12.99 -6.98
N HIS A 15 -1.90 -11.94 -6.94
CA HIS A 15 -2.93 -11.77 -5.91
C HIS A 15 -4.14 -12.68 -6.16
N ALA A 16 -4.42 -13.01 -7.42
CA ALA A 16 -5.50 -13.94 -7.81
C ALA A 16 -5.08 -15.42 -7.84
N ALA A 17 -3.80 -15.73 -7.61
CA ALA A 17 -3.27 -17.08 -7.72
C ALA A 17 -3.91 -18.02 -6.69
N ALA A 18 -4.14 -19.28 -7.08
CA ALA A 18 -4.84 -20.26 -6.24
C ALA A 18 -4.18 -20.47 -4.87
N ASN A 19 -2.84 -20.51 -4.83
CA ASN A 19 -2.07 -20.60 -3.60
C ASN A 19 -2.26 -19.38 -2.69
N THR A 20 -2.31 -18.17 -3.26
CA THR A 20 -2.58 -16.93 -2.52
C THR A 20 -4.00 -16.93 -1.94
N MET A 21 -4.99 -17.35 -2.73
CA MET A 21 -6.38 -17.43 -2.30
C MET A 21 -6.60 -18.51 -1.23
N GLU A 22 -5.91 -19.64 -1.33
CA GLU A 22 -5.92 -20.69 -0.31
C GLU A 22 -5.33 -20.18 1.01
N GLU A 23 -4.22 -19.44 0.95
CA GLU A 23 -3.57 -18.83 2.11
C GLU A 23 -4.53 -17.86 2.84
N MET A 24 -5.20 -16.99 2.08
CA MET A 24 -6.21 -16.07 2.62
C MET A 24 -7.37 -16.81 3.27
N ASN A 25 -7.85 -17.88 2.62
CA ASN A 25 -8.92 -18.72 3.17
C ASN A 25 -8.50 -19.43 4.47
N GLN A 26 -7.29 -19.99 4.52
CA GLN A 26 -6.73 -20.62 5.74
C GLN A 26 -6.60 -19.62 6.89
N ARG A 27 -6.34 -18.33 6.59
CA ARG A 27 -6.28 -17.25 7.59
C ARG A 27 -7.63 -16.60 7.91
N LEU A 28 -8.71 -17.05 7.27
CA LEU A 28 -10.05 -16.45 7.37
C LEU A 28 -10.06 -14.96 7.00
N ILE A 29 -9.23 -14.57 6.02
CA ILE A 29 -9.19 -13.22 5.46
C ILE A 29 -10.10 -13.21 4.23
N GLN A 30 -11.07 -12.30 4.19
CA GLN A 30 -11.97 -12.16 3.04
C GLN A 30 -11.48 -11.10 2.06
N PRO A 31 -11.10 -11.46 0.82
CA PRO A 31 -10.77 -10.48 -0.20
C PRO A 31 -12.01 -9.70 -0.63
N ILE A 32 -11.87 -8.38 -0.73
CA ILE A 32 -12.86 -7.49 -1.31
C ILE A 32 -12.65 -7.49 -2.83
N PHE A 33 -13.73 -7.64 -3.58
CA PHE A 33 -13.66 -7.58 -5.04
C PHE A 33 -13.14 -6.22 -5.51
N TRP A 34 -12.11 -6.25 -6.35
CA TRP A 34 -11.49 -5.06 -6.93
C TRP A 34 -11.76 -4.97 -8.43
N LEU A 35 -12.27 -3.82 -8.88
CA LEU A 35 -12.47 -3.59 -10.31
C LEU A 35 -11.12 -3.43 -11.03
N PRO A 36 -10.92 -4.08 -12.20
CA PRO A 36 -9.74 -3.87 -13.01
C PRO A 36 -9.55 -2.38 -13.37
N ASN A 37 -8.29 -1.95 -13.53
CA ASN A 37 -7.92 -0.59 -13.94
C ASN A 37 -8.54 0.53 -13.08
N SER A 38 -8.80 0.27 -11.80
CA SER A 38 -9.39 1.23 -10.87
C SER A 38 -8.44 1.59 -9.73
N PRO A 39 -7.24 2.16 -10.01
CA PRO A 39 -6.29 2.55 -8.96
C PRO A 39 -6.86 3.66 -8.07
N ASP A 40 -7.70 4.55 -8.62
CA ASP A 40 -8.29 5.69 -7.90
C ASP A 40 -9.20 5.27 -6.75
N LEU A 41 -9.72 4.04 -6.79
CA LEU A 41 -10.53 3.51 -5.70
C LEU A 41 -9.65 3.03 -4.53
N ASN A 42 -8.36 2.74 -4.77
CA ASN A 42 -7.50 2.02 -3.83
C ASN A 42 -6.94 3.00 -2.80
N PRO A 43 -7.30 2.88 -1.50
CA PRO A 43 -6.83 3.80 -0.48
C PRO A 43 -5.29 3.85 -0.38
N ILE A 44 -4.59 2.78 -0.76
CA ILE A 44 -3.12 2.76 -0.73
C ILE A 44 -2.51 3.73 -1.75
N GLU A 45 -3.18 4.04 -2.86
CA GLU A 45 -2.67 4.97 -3.86
C GLU A 45 -2.59 6.39 -3.29
N ALA A 46 -3.60 6.82 -2.52
CA ALA A 46 -3.56 8.09 -1.82
C ALA A 46 -2.39 8.18 -0.81
N VAL A 47 -2.07 7.07 -0.14
CA VAL A 47 -0.90 6.98 0.75
C VAL A 47 0.40 7.07 -0.06
N CYS A 48 0.48 6.32 -1.17
CA CYS A 48 1.63 6.34 -2.08
C CYS A 48 1.89 7.74 -2.65
N ASP A 49 0.85 8.47 -3.05
CA ASP A 49 0.98 9.82 -3.56
C ASP A 49 1.46 10.80 -2.49
N LYS A 50 0.93 10.72 -1.27
CA LYS A 50 1.44 11.50 -0.14
C LYS A 50 2.92 11.20 0.15
N MET A 51 3.33 9.93 0.09
CA MET A 51 4.72 9.53 0.26
C MET A 51 5.62 10.11 -0.84
N LYS A 52 5.18 10.04 -2.11
CA LYS A 52 5.90 10.62 -3.26
C LYS A 52 6.06 12.13 -3.09
N ASP A 53 4.98 12.82 -2.75
CA ASP A 53 4.97 14.25 -2.52
C ASP A 53 5.93 14.63 -1.40
N HIS A 54 5.88 13.94 -0.26
CA HIS A 54 6.81 14.20 0.85
C HIS A 54 8.26 14.02 0.43
N ILE A 55 8.58 12.92 -0.28
CA ILE A 55 9.93 12.67 -0.78
C ILE A 55 10.37 13.79 -1.73
N GLN A 56 9.51 14.18 -2.68
CA GLN A 56 9.83 15.19 -3.69
C GLN A 56 10.02 16.59 -3.08
N HIS A 57 9.23 16.96 -2.07
CA HIS A 57 9.32 18.28 -1.43
C HIS A 57 10.52 18.41 -0.50
N HIS A 58 10.86 17.36 0.26
CA HIS A 58 11.86 17.44 1.32
C HIS A 58 13.24 16.90 0.94
N TYR A 59 13.32 16.07 -0.10
CA TYR A 59 14.53 15.32 -0.41
C TYR A 59 14.95 15.48 -1.86
N LEU A 60 16.04 16.23 -2.08
CA LEU A 60 16.64 16.37 -3.40
C LEU A 60 17.01 15.01 -4.01
N ASN A 61 16.92 14.94 -5.33
CA ASN A 61 17.42 13.79 -6.07
C ASN A 61 18.95 13.70 -5.87
N LEU A 62 19.47 12.50 -5.59
CA LEU A 62 20.90 12.31 -5.29
C LEU A 62 21.78 12.40 -6.55
N GLY A 63 21.18 12.49 -7.74
CA GLY A 63 21.88 12.56 -9.02
C GLY A 63 22.49 11.22 -9.43
N SER A 64 22.89 11.11 -10.71
CA SER A 64 23.64 9.97 -11.25
C SER A 64 23.02 8.59 -10.97
N GLY A 65 21.69 8.50 -10.89
CA GLY A 65 20.98 7.25 -10.59
C GLY A 65 21.17 6.71 -9.17
N ARG A 66 21.79 7.49 -8.27
CA ARG A 66 22.00 7.09 -6.88
C ARG A 66 20.66 7.03 -6.15
N GLN A 67 20.44 5.95 -5.41
CA GLN A 67 19.28 5.80 -4.54
C GLN A 67 19.68 5.84 -3.07
N ARG A 68 18.75 6.32 -2.24
CA ARG A 68 18.88 6.22 -0.78
C ARG A 68 18.86 4.74 -0.39
N THR A 69 19.53 4.39 0.71
CA THR A 69 19.45 3.03 1.24
C THR A 69 18.01 2.71 1.67
N GLN A 70 17.65 1.44 1.66
CA GLN A 70 16.29 0.99 2.01
C GLN A 70 15.88 1.45 3.43
N ASN A 71 16.81 1.44 4.39
CA ASN A 71 16.53 1.89 5.75
C ASN A 71 16.21 3.39 5.83
N VAL A 72 16.92 4.21 5.06
CA VAL A 72 16.67 5.65 4.99
C VAL A 72 15.33 5.91 4.31
N LEU A 73 15.06 5.25 3.17
CA LEU A 73 13.76 5.34 2.49
C LEU A 73 12.62 4.94 3.42
N ARG A 74 12.77 3.84 4.15
CA ARG A 74 11.77 3.38 5.11
C ARG A 74 11.48 4.43 6.18
N SER A 75 12.50 5.07 6.75
CA SER A 75 12.30 6.14 7.74
C SER A 75 11.52 7.31 7.14
N ILE A 76 11.97 7.82 5.99
CA ILE A 76 11.34 8.97 5.30
C ILE A 76 9.87 8.69 4.99
N VAL A 77 9.58 7.48 4.52
CA VAL A 77 8.22 7.06 4.19
C VAL A 77 7.34 7.02 5.45
N TRP A 78 7.81 6.42 6.55
CA TRP A 78 7.03 6.35 7.78
C TRP A 78 6.79 7.72 8.41
N ASP A 79 7.73 8.65 8.27
CA ASP A 79 7.57 10.03 8.76
C ASP A 79 6.53 10.83 7.95
N SER A 80 6.18 10.37 6.74
CA SER A 80 5.22 11.05 5.85
C SER A 80 3.75 10.67 6.08
N VAL A 81 3.48 9.58 6.81
CA VAL A 81 2.14 9.00 6.94
C VAL A 81 1.69 9.03 8.40
N PHE A 82 0.67 9.84 8.71
CA PHE A 82 0.09 9.90 10.06
C PHE A 82 -1.10 8.95 10.19
N SER A 83 -1.27 8.35 11.37
CA SER A 83 -2.37 7.41 11.63
C SER A 83 -3.76 8.03 11.39
N GLU A 84 -3.90 9.34 11.63
CA GLU A 84 -5.15 10.07 11.39
C GLU A 84 -5.54 10.11 9.92
N ASP A 85 -4.56 10.23 9.01
CA ASP A 85 -4.81 10.19 7.57
C ASP A 85 -5.29 8.81 7.12
N LEU A 86 -4.67 7.75 7.64
CA LEU A 86 -5.05 6.37 7.34
C LEU A 86 -6.49 6.07 7.76
N VAL A 87 -6.90 6.57 8.93
CA VAL A 87 -8.29 6.41 9.39
C VAL A 87 -9.28 7.17 8.51
N ARG A 88 -8.90 8.33 7.95
CA ARG A 88 -9.75 9.09 7.02
C ARG A 88 -9.95 8.39 5.69
N LEU A 89 -8.98 7.61 5.24
CA LEU A 89 -9.02 6.87 3.97
C LEU A 89 -9.89 5.61 4.00
N ILE A 90 -10.26 5.12 5.20
CA ILE A 90 -11.02 3.87 5.39
C ILE A 90 -12.51 4.15 5.74
N LYS A 91 -12.89 5.43 5.89
CA LYS A 91 -14.24 5.84 6.31
C LYS A 91 -15.29 5.78 5.21
#